data_AF-A0A951E4H9-F1
#
_entry.id   AF-A0A951E4H9-F1
#
_cell.length_a   1.000
_cell.length_b   1.000
_cell.length_c   1.000
_cell.angle_alpha   90.00
_cell.angle_beta   90.00
_cell.angle_gamma   90.00
#
_symmetry.space_group_name_H-M   'P 1'
#
loop_
_entity.id
_entity.type
_entity.pdbx_description
1 polymer ?
#
loop_
_entity_poly.entity_id
_entity_poly.type
_entity_poly.pdbx_seq_one_letter_code
_entity_poly.pdbx_strand_id
1 'polypeptide(L)'
;MLPLAYEWAKALEELVLSRGAQLGPRHTVDAQLARIKDISRVRVLVVDRIPPPENRELALAARRLGIISEDTRCMGFGYALVVRADAWNDRELILHNLFHIAQCERVGGLEPWVRRYLNDRTSCADFTIGSLEEEARGLAREICSAHAAA
;
A
#
# COMPACT_ATOMS: atom_id res chain seq x y z
N MET A 1 -19.84 1.79 0.30
CA MET A 1 -18.46 1.56 0.81
C MET A 1 -17.42 2.49 0.19
N LEU A 2 -17.40 2.67 -1.14
CA LEU A 2 -16.33 3.41 -1.83
C LEU A 2 -16.03 4.83 -1.26
N PRO A 3 -17.01 5.74 -1.04
CA PRO A 3 -16.70 7.06 -0.50
C PRO A 3 -16.05 7.00 0.88
N LEU A 4 -16.55 6.12 1.76
CA LEU A 4 -15.99 5.93 3.10
C LEU A 4 -14.56 5.39 3.05
N ALA A 5 -14.28 4.46 2.12
CA ALA A 5 -12.94 3.90 1.95
C ALA A 5 -11.95 4.95 1.44
N TYR A 6 -12.38 5.80 0.50
CA TYR A 6 -11.57 6.90 0.01
C TYR A 6 -11.28 7.93 1.12
N GLU A 7 -12.29 8.39 1.86
CA GLU A 7 -12.09 9.37 2.93
C GLU A 7 -11.15 8.83 4.03
N TRP A 8 -11.29 7.55 4.39
CA TRP A 8 -10.36 6.92 5.33
C TRP A 8 -8.93 6.87 4.79
N ALA A 9 -8.74 6.43 3.54
CA ALA A 9 -7.40 6.36 2.93
C ALA A 9 -6.78 7.76 2.83
N LYS A 10 -7.58 8.78 2.47
CA LYS A 10 -7.14 10.17 2.38
C LYS A 10 -6.70 10.71 3.74
N ALA A 11 -7.48 10.49 4.79
CA ALA A 11 -7.11 10.92 6.15
C ALA A 11 -5.82 10.25 6.63
N LEU A 12 -5.62 8.97 6.33
CA LEU A 12 -4.38 8.27 6.65
C LEU A 12 -3.21 8.77 5.81
N GLU A 13 -3.41 9.09 4.52
CA GLU A 13 -2.39 9.72 3.68
C GLU A 13 -1.96 11.07 4.26
N GLU A 14 -2.90 11.95 4.61
CA GLU A 14 -2.63 13.26 5.20
C GLU A 14 -1.87 13.15 6.53
N LEU A 15 -2.21 12.16 7.37
CA LEU A 15 -1.48 11.88 8.60
C LEU A 15 -0.02 11.48 8.33
N VAL A 16 0.20 10.58 7.37
CA VAL A 16 1.54 10.10 7.00
C VAL A 16 2.36 11.21 6.34
N LEU A 17 1.74 12.04 5.50
CA LEU A 17 2.42 13.16 4.87
C LEU A 17 2.86 14.23 5.88
N SER A 18 2.09 14.42 6.95
CA SER A 18 2.39 15.41 7.99
C SER A 18 3.37 14.91 9.06
N ARG A 19 3.37 13.61 9.38
CA ARG A 19 4.16 13.04 10.49
C ARG A 19 5.23 12.05 10.07
N GLY A 20 5.17 11.52 8.86
CA GLY A 20 6.10 10.52 8.36
C GLY A 20 7.47 11.09 8.01
N ALA A 21 8.46 10.22 8.00
CA ALA A 21 9.81 10.54 7.56
C ALA A 21 9.92 10.42 6.03
N GLN A 22 10.93 11.06 5.43
CA GLN A 22 11.30 10.76 4.05
C GLN A 22 11.82 9.33 3.93
N LEU A 23 11.72 8.74 2.75
CA LEU A 23 12.37 7.46 2.47
C LEU A 23 13.88 7.58 2.67
N GLY A 24 14.46 6.66 3.44
CA GLY A 24 15.91 6.52 3.54
C GLY A 24 16.51 5.92 2.26
N PRO A 25 17.85 5.99 2.09
CA PRO A 25 18.51 5.68 0.82
C PRO A 25 18.14 4.31 0.22
N ARG A 26 18.02 3.27 1.06
CA ARG A 26 17.64 1.92 0.62
C ARG A 26 16.23 1.90 0.00
N HIS A 27 15.26 2.50 0.68
CA HIS A 27 13.88 2.54 0.20
C HIS A 27 13.68 3.52 -0.96
N THR A 28 14.54 4.53 -1.09
CA THR A 28 14.58 5.40 -2.27
C THR A 28 14.94 4.61 -3.53
N VAL A 29 15.92 3.71 -3.46
CA VAL A 29 16.27 2.82 -4.58
C VAL A 29 15.09 1.92 -4.94
N ASP A 30 14.44 1.31 -3.94
CA ASP A 30 13.25 0.47 -4.17
C ASP A 30 12.09 1.28 -4.78
N ALA A 31 11.90 2.54 -4.38
CA ALA A 31 10.91 3.45 -4.97
C ALA A 31 11.21 3.79 -6.44
N GLN A 32 12.49 3.88 -6.81
CA GLN A 32 12.91 4.04 -8.21
C GLN A 32 12.62 2.78 -9.03
N LEU A 33 12.88 1.59 -8.46
CA LEU A 33 12.56 0.30 -9.09
C LEU A 33 11.04 0.15 -9.30
N ALA A 34 10.24 0.60 -8.34
CA ALA A 34 8.78 0.67 -8.45
C ALA A 34 8.28 1.73 -9.45
N ARG A 35 9.17 2.56 -10.01
CA ARG A 35 8.88 3.62 -10.98
C ARG A 35 7.95 4.73 -10.44
N ILE A 36 8.06 5.03 -9.14
CA ILE A 36 7.40 6.21 -8.56
C ILE A 36 8.04 7.47 -9.17
N LYS A 37 7.21 8.37 -9.70
CA LYS A 37 7.63 9.60 -10.37
C LYS A 37 8.05 10.65 -9.35
N ASP A 38 7.25 10.88 -8.31
CA ASP A 38 7.54 11.87 -7.27
C ASP A 38 7.93 11.22 -5.94
N ILE A 39 9.08 10.56 -5.93
CA ILE A 39 9.63 9.89 -4.74
C ILE A 39 9.81 10.87 -3.57
N SER A 40 10.05 12.16 -3.86
CA SER A 40 10.27 13.19 -2.84
C SER A 40 9.04 13.47 -1.98
N ARG A 41 7.85 13.16 -2.49
CA ARG A 41 6.57 13.26 -1.77
C ARG A 41 6.28 12.05 -0.90
N VAL A 42 6.92 10.91 -1.15
CA VAL A 42 6.67 9.71 -0.36
C VAL A 42 7.09 9.94 1.10
N ARG A 43 6.19 9.62 2.02
CA ARG A 43 6.46 9.64 3.46
C ARG A 43 6.18 8.27 4.04
N VAL A 44 7.01 7.88 5.00
CA VAL A 44 6.90 6.62 5.70
C VAL A 44 6.58 6.85 7.17
N LEU A 45 5.56 6.15 7.67
CA LEU A 45 5.23 6.10 9.08
C LEU A 45 5.37 4.66 9.58
N VAL A 46 6.31 4.46 10.51
CA VAL A 46 6.48 3.19 11.21
C VAL A 46 5.55 3.18 12.42
N VAL A 47 4.75 2.13 12.56
CA VAL A 47 3.71 2.00 13.60
C VAL A 47 3.77 0.64 14.29
N ASP A 48 3.25 0.53 15.50
CA ASP A 48 3.08 -0.77 16.17
C ASP A 48 1.89 -1.55 15.59
N ARG A 49 0.87 -0.83 15.12
CA ARG A 49 -0.33 -1.39 14.49
C ARG A 49 -0.87 -0.43 13.44
N ILE A 50 -1.32 -0.96 12.31
CA ILE A 50 -2.03 -0.18 11.30
C ILE A 50 -3.43 0.16 11.80
N PRO A 51 -3.84 1.45 11.84
CA PRO A 51 -5.14 1.82 12.37
C PRO A 51 -6.25 1.30 11.44
N PRO A 52 -7.26 0.59 11.95
CA PRO A 52 -8.42 0.22 11.16
C PRO A 52 -9.29 1.46 10.86
N PRO A 53 -10.22 1.37 9.90
CA PRO A 53 -11.24 2.41 9.73
C PRO A 53 -12.06 2.65 10.98
N GLU A 54 -12.32 3.92 11.32
CA GLU A 54 -13.18 4.30 12.45
C GLU A 54 -14.65 3.91 12.22
N ASN A 55 -15.10 4.04 10.96
CA ASN A 55 -16.44 3.60 10.58
C ASN A 55 -16.55 2.07 10.70
N ARG A 56 -17.44 1.61 11.59
CA ARG A 56 -17.59 0.19 11.93
C ARG A 56 -17.97 -0.69 10.74
N GLU A 57 -18.84 -0.24 9.85
CA GLU A 57 -19.23 -1.02 8.65
C GLU A 57 -18.05 -1.17 7.69
N LEU A 58 -17.27 -0.10 7.50
CA LEU A 58 -16.06 -0.13 6.69
C LEU A 58 -14.99 -1.03 7.30
N ALA A 59 -14.79 -0.97 8.62
CA ALA A 59 -13.86 -1.85 9.31
C ALA A 59 -14.25 -3.33 9.16
N LEU A 60 -15.54 -3.66 9.30
CA LEU A 60 -16.04 -5.02 9.11
C LEU A 60 -15.89 -5.48 7.66
N ALA A 61 -16.18 -4.64 6.67
CA ALA A 61 -16.00 -4.96 5.27
C ALA A 61 -14.52 -5.18 4.92
N ALA A 62 -13.63 -4.29 5.36
CA ALA A 62 -12.20 -4.38 5.12
C ALA A 62 -11.60 -5.66 5.73
N ARG A 63 -12.04 -6.05 6.93
CA ARG A 63 -11.66 -7.32 7.57
C ARG A 63 -12.16 -8.53 6.80
N ARG A 64 -13.44 -8.55 6.42
CA ARG A 64 -14.05 -9.66 5.67
C ARG A 64 -13.37 -9.89 4.31
N LEU A 65 -12.95 -8.80 3.66
CA LEU A 65 -12.25 -8.84 2.37
C LEU A 65 -10.73 -9.07 2.51
N GLY A 66 -10.20 -9.15 3.74
CA GLY A 66 -8.76 -9.29 3.99
C GLY A 66 -7.91 -8.11 3.55
N ILE A 67 -8.51 -6.94 3.29
CA ILE A 67 -7.80 -5.72 2.87
C ILE A 67 -7.13 -5.07 4.09
N ILE A 68 -7.85 -5.00 5.21
CA ILE A 68 -7.31 -4.48 6.48
C ILE A 68 -7.76 -5.41 7.61
N SER A 69 -6.79 -6.08 8.24
CA SER A 69 -6.96 -6.94 9.41
C SER A 69 -5.88 -6.65 10.44
N GLU A 70 -5.89 -7.38 11.56
CA GLU A 70 -4.81 -7.29 12.55
C GLU A 70 -3.46 -7.81 12.02
N ASP A 71 -3.49 -8.59 10.93
CA ASP A 71 -2.32 -9.14 10.26
C ASP A 71 -1.76 -8.23 9.16
N THR A 72 -2.43 -7.10 8.86
CA THR A 72 -1.91 -6.14 7.88
C THR A 72 -0.61 -5.53 8.41
N ARG A 73 0.49 -5.83 7.74
CA ARG A 73 1.85 -5.45 8.12
C ARG A 73 2.36 -4.19 7.42
N CYS A 74 1.81 -3.86 6.25
CA CYS A 74 2.23 -2.71 5.47
C CYS A 74 1.10 -2.27 4.54
N MET A 75 1.01 -0.96 4.28
CA MET A 75 0.09 -0.35 3.32
C MET A 75 0.78 0.77 2.56
N GLY A 76 0.60 0.79 1.23
CA GLY A 76 1.06 1.85 0.35
C GLY A 76 -0.08 2.33 -0.54
N PHE A 77 -0.32 3.65 -0.58
CA PHE A 77 -1.29 4.30 -1.46
C PHE A 77 -1.07 5.82 -1.43
N GLY A 78 -1.53 6.53 -2.45
CA GLY A 78 -1.21 7.96 -2.59
C GLY A 78 0.30 8.15 -2.55
N TYR A 79 0.81 8.94 -1.61
CA TYR A 79 2.24 9.06 -1.27
C TYR A 79 2.56 8.58 0.16
N ALA A 80 1.67 7.80 0.77
CA ALA A 80 1.85 7.27 2.11
C ALA A 80 2.32 5.81 2.09
N LEU A 81 3.37 5.54 2.87
CA LEU A 81 3.81 4.20 3.23
C LEU A 81 3.65 4.02 4.74
N VAL A 82 2.76 3.12 5.16
CA VAL A 82 2.58 2.76 6.57
C VAL A 82 3.11 1.35 6.76
N VAL A 83 4.01 1.16 7.71
CA VAL A 83 4.66 -0.13 7.93
C VAL A 83 4.70 -0.46 9.41
N ARG A 84 4.35 -1.70 9.73
CA ARG A 84 4.45 -2.21 11.10
C ARG A 84 5.92 -2.40 11.47
N ALA A 85 6.29 -2.06 12.70
CA ALA A 85 7.69 -2.06 13.12
C ALA A 85 8.39 -3.42 12.91
N ASP A 86 7.68 -4.53 13.13
CA ASP A 86 8.17 -5.90 12.91
C ASP A 86 8.36 -6.28 11.43
N ALA A 87 7.80 -5.49 10.51
CA ALA A 87 7.89 -5.69 9.07
C ALA A 87 8.82 -4.67 8.38
N TRP A 88 9.48 -3.79 9.13
CA TRP A 88 10.32 -2.73 8.56
C TRP A 88 11.51 -3.25 7.73
N ASN A 89 11.98 -4.47 8.01
CA ASN A 89 13.07 -5.10 7.26
C ASN A 89 12.57 -6.06 6.17
N ASP A 90 11.25 -6.18 5.97
CA ASP A 90 10.66 -7.01 4.94
C ASP A 90 10.66 -6.25 3.60
N ARG A 91 11.78 -6.35 2.88
CA ARG A 91 11.99 -5.61 1.62
C ARG A 91 10.96 -5.94 0.56
N GLU A 92 10.60 -7.22 0.39
CA GLU A 92 9.59 -7.65 -0.60
C GLU A 92 8.23 -7.00 -0.30
N LEU A 93 7.84 -7.00 0.98
CA LEU A 93 6.60 -6.35 1.41
C LEU A 93 6.62 -4.83 1.19
N ILE A 94 7.74 -4.16 1.44
CA ILE A 94 7.88 -2.72 1.20
C ILE A 94 7.80 -2.42 -0.30
N LEU A 95 8.52 -3.17 -1.14
CA LEU A 95 8.46 -3.03 -2.60
C LEU A 95 7.05 -3.23 -3.14
N HIS A 96 6.33 -4.25 -2.67
CA HIS A 96 4.93 -4.47 -3.02
C HIS A 96 4.07 -3.22 -2.75
N ASN A 97 4.25 -2.56 -1.61
CA ASN A 97 3.49 -1.36 -1.25
C ASN A 97 3.97 -0.10 -2.00
N LEU A 98 5.25 -0.03 -2.40
CA LEU A 98 5.73 1.03 -3.29
C LEU A 98 5.14 0.90 -4.69
N PHE A 99 4.87 -0.32 -5.18
CA PHE A 99 4.12 -0.50 -6.43
C PHE A 99 2.69 0.04 -6.34
N HIS A 100 2.01 -0.08 -5.20
CA HIS A 100 0.70 0.54 -5.02
C HIS A 100 0.74 2.08 -5.08
N ILE A 101 1.80 2.70 -4.56
CA ILE A 101 2.05 4.15 -4.72
C ILE A 101 2.25 4.51 -6.20
N ALA A 102 3.08 3.75 -6.93
CA ALA A 102 3.27 3.97 -8.36
C ALA A 102 1.98 3.75 -9.17
N GLN A 103 1.17 2.76 -8.80
CA GLN A 103 -0.15 2.51 -9.37
C GLN A 103 -1.09 3.70 -9.12
N CYS A 104 -1.05 4.31 -7.93
CA CYS A 104 -1.82 5.54 -7.62
C CYS A 104 -1.46 6.67 -8.57
N GLU A 105 -0.18 6.98 -8.74
CA GLU A 105 0.26 8.01 -9.69
C GLU A 105 -0.17 7.70 -11.13
N ARG A 106 -0.07 6.42 -11.53
CA ARG A 106 -0.39 5.97 -12.89
C ARG A 106 -1.86 6.17 -13.25
N VAL A 107 -2.77 6.04 -12.29
CA VAL A 107 -4.21 6.23 -12.50
C VAL A 107 -4.73 7.63 -12.15
N GLY A 108 -3.83 8.56 -11.81
CA GLY A 108 -4.17 9.97 -11.58
C GLY A 108 -4.43 10.35 -10.12
N GLY A 109 -4.02 9.52 -9.16
CA GLY A 109 -4.06 9.85 -7.73
C GLY A 109 -4.85 8.84 -6.89
N LEU A 110 -5.08 9.21 -5.62
CA LEU A 110 -5.66 8.32 -4.62
C LEU A 110 -7.10 7.91 -4.92
N GLU A 111 -8.00 8.85 -5.25
CA GLU A 111 -9.43 8.52 -5.45
C GLU A 111 -9.66 7.55 -6.63
N PRO A 112 -9.12 7.79 -7.84
CA PRO A 112 -9.25 6.85 -8.94
C PRO A 112 -8.64 5.49 -8.61
N TRP A 113 -7.54 5.47 -7.86
CA TRP A 113 -6.89 4.22 -7.43
C TRP A 113 -7.72 3.45 -6.43
N VAL A 114 -8.26 4.07 -5.37
CA VAL A 114 -9.12 3.39 -4.38
C VAL A 114 -10.34 2.78 -5.07
N ARG A 115 -10.96 3.51 -6.01
CA ARG A 115 -12.05 3.00 -6.84
C ARG A 115 -11.63 1.77 -7.64
N ARG A 116 -10.49 1.85 -8.33
CA ARG A 116 -9.97 0.73 -9.13
C ARG A 116 -9.61 -0.46 -8.26
N TYR A 117 -8.91 -0.25 -7.16
CA TYR A 117 -8.49 -1.29 -6.22
C TYR A 117 -9.69 -2.02 -5.63
N LEU A 118 -10.70 -1.31 -5.15
CA LEU A 118 -11.90 -1.97 -4.61
C LEU A 118 -12.69 -2.73 -5.68
N ASN A 119 -12.79 -2.21 -6.90
CA ASN A 119 -13.44 -2.92 -8.01
C ASN A 119 -12.64 -4.17 -8.44
N ASP A 120 -11.30 -4.07 -8.47
CA ASP A 120 -10.37 -5.14 -8.82
C ASP A 120 -10.35 -6.24 -7.74
N ARG A 121 -10.63 -5.86 -6.49
CA ARG A 121 -10.76 -6.78 -5.36
C ARG A 121 -12.15 -7.39 -5.19
N THR A 122 -13.08 -7.14 -6.12
CA THR A 122 -14.40 -7.77 -6.11
C THR A 122 -14.53 -8.75 -7.27
N SER A 123 -14.37 -10.06 -7.01
CA SER A 123 -15.11 -11.21 -7.59
C SER A 123 -14.40 -12.55 -7.30
N CYS A 124 -14.82 -13.31 -6.28
CA CYS A 124 -15.16 -14.76 -6.33
C CYS A 124 -15.31 -15.36 -4.92
N ALA A 125 -16.01 -16.50 -4.83
CA ALA A 125 -16.39 -17.18 -3.58
C ALA A 125 -15.19 -17.67 -2.73
N ASP A 126 -14.03 -17.89 -3.36
CA ASP A 126 -12.91 -18.60 -2.74
C ASP A 126 -11.59 -17.80 -2.81
N PHE A 127 -11.63 -16.49 -2.52
CA PHE A 127 -10.47 -15.57 -2.51
C PHE A 127 -10.20 -14.89 -3.86
N THR A 128 -9.98 -13.57 -3.88
CA THR A 128 -9.52 -12.85 -5.08
C THR A 128 -8.26 -12.06 -4.75
N ILE A 129 -7.18 -12.37 -5.46
CA ILE A 129 -6.04 -11.47 -5.67
C ILE A 129 -6.41 -10.68 -6.93
N GLY A 130 -6.55 -9.36 -6.82
CA GLY A 130 -6.86 -8.50 -7.96
C GLY A 130 -5.63 -8.27 -8.85
N SER A 131 -5.83 -7.85 -10.11
CA SER A 131 -4.74 -7.57 -11.05
C SER A 131 -3.68 -6.60 -10.49
N LEU A 132 -4.07 -5.64 -9.65
CA LEU A 132 -3.15 -4.70 -9.00
C LEU A 132 -2.28 -5.37 -7.94
N GLU A 133 -2.84 -6.34 -7.21
CA GLU A 133 -2.11 -7.14 -6.22
C GLU A 133 -1.18 -8.16 -6.89
N GLU A 134 -1.63 -8.80 -7.97
CA GLU A 134 -0.80 -9.71 -8.76
C GLU A 134 0.41 -8.99 -9.35
N GLU A 135 0.21 -7.81 -9.96
CA GLU A 135 1.28 -6.98 -10.49
C GLU A 135 2.28 -6.61 -9.38
N ALA A 136 1.79 -6.06 -8.26
CA ALA A 136 2.65 -5.60 -7.17
C ALA A 136 3.44 -6.76 -6.53
N ARG A 137 2.81 -7.92 -6.30
CA ARG A 137 3.46 -9.12 -5.76
C ARG A 137 4.47 -9.70 -6.73
N GLY A 138 4.10 -9.84 -8.01
CA GLY A 138 4.94 -10.41 -9.05
C GLY A 138 6.24 -9.63 -9.21
N LEU A 139 6.13 -8.31 -9.39
CA LEU A 139 7.28 -7.44 -9.60
C LEU A 139 8.16 -7.33 -8.33
N ALA A 140 7.56 -7.23 -7.15
CA ALA A 140 8.33 -7.19 -5.89
C ALA A 140 9.16 -8.46 -5.69
N ARG A 141 8.55 -9.63 -5.93
CA ARG A 141 9.23 -10.93 -5.87
C ARG A 141 10.33 -11.05 -6.91
N GLU A 142 10.06 -10.65 -8.16
CA GLU A 142 11.05 -10.66 -9.24
C GLU A 142 12.29 -9.85 -8.85
N ILE A 143 12.11 -8.60 -8.41
CA ILE A 143 13.19 -7.71 -7.98
C ILE A 143 14.00 -8.31 -6.82
N CYS A 144 13.33 -8.86 -5.81
CA CYS A 144 14.00 -9.43 -4.65
C CYS A 144 14.77 -10.72 -5.00
N SER A 145 14.23 -11.55 -5.90
CA SER A 145 14.88 -12.78 -6.36
C SER A 145 16.09 -12.52 -7.27
N ALA A 146 16.00 -11.52 -8.15
CA ALA A 146 17.10 -11.14 -9.03
C ALA A 146 18.31 -10.62 -8.26
N HIS A 147 18.09 -9.95 -7.13
CA HIS A 147 19.17 -9.45 -6.27
C HIS A 147 19.79 -10.53 -5.38
N ALA A 148 19.08 -11.62 -5.09
CA ALA A 148 19.61 -12.75 -4.33
C ALA A 148 20.54 -13.65 -5.18
N ALA A 149 20.48 -13.53 -6.50
CA ALA A 149 21.26 -14.32 -7.46
C ALA A 149 22.51 -13.60 -7.99
N ALA A 150 22.78 -12.36 -7.54
CA ALA A 150 23.91 -11.52 -7.94
C ALA A 150 24.91 -11.36 -6.79
#